data_AF-A0A454JK22-F1
#
_entry.id   AF-A0A454JK22-F1
#
_cell.length_a   1.000
_cell.length_b   1.000
_cell.length_c   1.000
_cell.angle_alpha   90.00
_cell.angle_beta   90.00
_cell.angle_gamma   90.00
#
_symmetry.space_group_name_H-M   'P 1'
#
loop_
_entity.id
_entity.type
_entity.pdbx_description
1 polymer ?
#
loop_
_entity_poly.entity_id
_entity_poly.type
_entity_poly.pdbx_seq_one_letter_code
_entity_poly.pdbx_strand_id
1 'polypeptide(L)'
;MEELMGTNRSTYARWVSDCEMPAGRLLQFSVLCGSAHVIEYLAIACGKLVVSIPTGKKAKASDLGEMQANFGKVVMLLEQFYRGQSDLPETLGVLNEVLSQVAYHRENVIKTGQPELELFGE
;
A
#
# COMPACT_ATOMS: atom_id res chain seq x y z
N MET A 1 5.56 3.04 -24.79
CA MET A 1 4.84 3.54 -23.59
C MET A 1 3.82 4.59 -23.98
N GLU A 2 4.13 5.48 -24.93
CA GLU A 2 3.22 6.54 -25.37
C GLU A 2 1.84 6.03 -25.84
N GLU A 3 1.81 4.98 -26.66
CA GLU A 3 0.56 4.42 -27.20
C GLU A 3 -0.33 3.82 -26.09
N LEU A 4 0.26 3.08 -25.15
CA LEU A 4 -0.45 2.51 -24.01
C LEU A 4 -1.03 3.61 -23.11
N MET A 5 -0.33 4.75 -23.01
CA MET A 5 -0.80 5.94 -22.28
C MET A 5 -1.84 6.76 -23.07
N GLY A 6 -2.19 6.35 -24.28
CA GLY A 6 -3.16 7.02 -25.14
C GLY A 6 -2.71 8.41 -25.59
N THR A 7 -1.41 8.60 -25.82
CA THR A 7 -0.82 9.89 -26.20
C THR A 7 0.22 9.72 -27.31
N ASN A 8 0.68 10.84 -27.88
CA ASN A 8 1.76 10.84 -28.86
C ASN A 8 3.14 10.92 -28.20
N ARG A 9 4.18 10.54 -28.96
CA ARG A 9 5.56 10.47 -28.47
C ARG A 9 6.10 11.80 -27.95
N SER A 10 5.80 12.92 -28.63
CA SER A 10 6.29 14.24 -28.22
C SER A 10 5.70 14.69 -26.89
N THR A 11 4.41 14.45 -26.67
CA THR A 11 3.72 14.78 -25.41
C THR A 11 4.22 13.91 -24.27
N TYR A 12 4.35 12.60 -24.50
CA TYR A 12 4.91 11.69 -23.50
C TYR A 12 6.34 12.07 -23.12
N ALA A 13 7.20 12.35 -24.11
CA ALA A 13 8.58 12.76 -23.86
C ALA A 13 8.65 14.02 -22.99
N ARG A 14 7.80 15.02 -23.28
CA ARG A 14 7.71 16.25 -22.47
C ARG A 14 7.28 15.96 -21.02
N TRP A 15 6.29 15.10 -20.81
CA TRP A 15 5.85 14.75 -19.45
C TRP A 15 6.98 14.12 -18.63
N VAL A 16 7.81 13.29 -19.26
CA VAL A 16 8.93 12.62 -18.58
C VAL A 16 10.11 13.56 -18.38
N SER A 17 10.44 14.43 -19.35
CA SER A 17 11.56 15.37 -19.23
C SER A 17 11.29 16.46 -18.20
N ASP A 18 10.06 16.97 -18.17
CA ASP A 18 9.71 18.15 -17.38
C ASP A 18 9.06 17.75 -16.04
N CYS A 19 8.84 16.45 -15.82
CA CYS A 19 8.10 15.91 -14.67
C CYS A 19 6.65 16.44 -14.55
N GLU A 20 6.05 16.85 -15.67
CA GLU A 20 4.70 17.43 -15.75
C GLU A 20 3.65 16.41 -16.25
N MET A 21 3.71 15.17 -15.76
CA MET A 21 2.68 14.19 -16.11
C MET A 21 1.33 14.57 -15.46
N PRO A 22 0.21 14.59 -16.23
CA PRO A 22 -1.11 14.88 -15.65
C PRO A 22 -1.49 13.89 -14.55
N ALA A 23 -2.12 14.38 -13.47
CA ALA A 23 -2.50 13.55 -12.32
C ALA A 23 -3.34 12.31 -12.72
N GLY A 24 -4.28 12.47 -13.66
CA GLY A 24 -5.11 11.36 -14.15
C GLY A 24 -4.34 10.26 -14.91
N ARG A 25 -3.07 10.49 -15.24
CA ARG A 25 -2.20 9.52 -15.91
C ARG A 25 -1.23 8.82 -14.96
N LEU A 26 -1.05 9.31 -13.74
CA LEU A 26 -0.07 8.78 -12.79
C LEU A 26 -0.35 7.33 -12.40
N LEU A 27 -1.62 6.97 -12.19
CA LEU A 27 -2.00 5.59 -11.88
C LEU A 27 -1.69 4.65 -13.04
N GLN A 28 -2.09 5.02 -14.25
CA GLN A 28 -1.83 4.25 -15.46
C GLN A 28 -0.32 4.07 -15.69
N PHE A 29 0.45 5.15 -15.52
CA PHE A 29 1.91 5.11 -15.61
C PHE A 29 2.51 4.14 -14.59
N SER A 30 2.06 4.20 -13.34
CA SER A 30 2.53 3.32 -12.27
C SER A 30 2.26 1.84 -12.59
N VAL A 31 1.07 1.53 -13.11
CA VAL A 31 0.71 0.16 -13.55
C VAL A 31 1.61 -0.31 -14.69
N LEU A 32 1.85 0.54 -15.69
CA LEU A 32 2.72 0.19 -16.83
C LEU A 32 4.19 0.03 -16.44
N CYS A 33 4.67 0.82 -15.48
CA CYS A 33 6.01 0.69 -14.92
C CYS A 33 6.13 -0.47 -13.91
N GLY A 34 5.02 -1.07 -13.48
CA GLY A 34 5.01 -2.10 -12.44
C GLY A 34 5.42 -1.60 -11.05
N SER A 35 5.38 -0.29 -10.81
CA SER A 35 5.75 0.30 -9.51
C SER A 35 4.95 1.56 -9.21
N ALA A 36 4.65 1.80 -7.93
CA ALA A 36 3.86 2.94 -7.47
C ALA A 36 4.72 4.09 -6.89
N HIS A 37 6.03 4.10 -7.16
CA HIS A 37 6.99 5.03 -6.52
C HIS A 37 6.59 6.50 -6.63
N VAL A 38 6.03 6.94 -7.76
CA VAL A 38 5.61 8.34 -7.93
C VAL A 38 4.45 8.68 -6.99
N ILE A 39 3.49 7.75 -6.84
CA ILE A 39 2.33 7.93 -5.96
C ILE A 39 2.79 7.88 -4.49
N GLU A 40 3.66 6.93 -4.15
CA GLU A 40 4.27 6.80 -2.82
C GLU A 40 5.05 8.07 -2.44
N TYR A 41 5.87 8.59 -3.35
CA TYR A 41 6.60 9.83 -3.16
C TYR A 41 5.66 11.01 -2.88
N LEU A 42 4.60 11.19 -3.68
CA LEU A 42 3.64 12.28 -3.49
C LEU A 42 2.91 12.16 -2.14
N ALA A 43 2.57 10.95 -1.73
CA ALA A 43 1.95 10.71 -0.44
C ALA A 43 2.91 11.03 0.72
N ILE A 44 4.15 10.55 0.66
CA ILE A 44 5.20 10.85 1.65
C ILE A 44 5.46 12.35 1.74
N ALA A 45 5.54 13.04 0.59
CA ALA A 45 5.70 14.50 0.54
C ALA A 45 4.54 15.26 1.22
N CYS A 46 3.34 14.67 1.22
CA CYS A 46 2.17 15.19 1.93
C CYS A 46 2.08 14.75 3.41
N GLY A 47 3.10 14.05 3.93
CA GLY A 47 3.06 13.46 5.28
C GLY A 47 2.00 12.36 5.42
N LYS A 48 1.66 11.68 4.32
CA LYS A 48 0.74 10.54 4.29
C LYS A 48 1.53 9.24 4.15
N LEU A 49 1.02 8.19 4.80
CA LEU A 49 1.52 6.84 4.64
C LEU A 49 0.68 6.09 3.61
N VAL A 50 1.33 5.42 2.68
CA VAL A 50 0.69 4.48 1.74
C VAL A 50 0.96 3.08 2.24
N VAL A 51 -0.10 2.30 2.42
CA VAL A 51 -0.02 0.90 2.83
C VAL A 51 -0.61 0.05 1.71
N SER A 52 0.18 -0.87 1.17
CA SER A 52 -0.29 -1.82 0.18
C SER A 52 -1.34 -2.74 0.81
N ILE A 53 -2.52 -2.78 0.20
CA ILE A 53 -3.62 -3.66 0.65
C ILE A 53 -3.44 -5.01 -0.04
N PRO A 54 -3.17 -6.10 0.69
CA PRO A 54 -3.05 -7.41 0.07
C PRO A 54 -4.43 -7.87 -0.41
N THR A 55 -4.50 -8.32 -1.68
CA THR A 55 -5.72 -8.88 -2.29
C THR A 55 -5.65 -10.41 -2.24
N GLY A 56 -6.77 -11.09 -1.94
CA GLY A 56 -6.93 -12.52 -2.30
C GLY A 56 -6.96 -13.55 -1.18
N LYS A 57 -7.25 -13.20 0.08
CA LYS A 57 -7.59 -14.19 1.12
C LYS A 57 -8.92 -13.83 1.80
N LYS A 58 -9.82 -14.81 1.96
CA LYS A 58 -10.95 -14.70 2.88
C LYS A 58 -10.36 -14.78 4.30
N ALA A 59 -10.59 -13.75 5.11
CA ALA A 59 -10.10 -13.74 6.49
C ALA A 59 -10.68 -14.92 7.28
N LYS A 60 -9.83 -15.62 8.03
CA LYS A 60 -10.20 -16.70 8.94
C LYS A 60 -10.10 -16.22 10.39
N ALA A 61 -10.81 -16.87 11.31
CA ALA A 61 -10.73 -16.55 12.73
C ALA A 61 -9.31 -16.71 13.33
N SER A 62 -8.47 -17.56 12.72
CA SER A 62 -7.04 -17.70 13.04
C SER A 62 -6.26 -16.39 12.87
N ASP A 63 -6.67 -15.55 11.92
CA ASP A 63 -5.96 -14.33 11.53
C ASP A 63 -6.07 -13.26 12.62
N LEU A 64 -7.11 -13.34 13.47
CA LEU A 64 -7.30 -12.40 14.59
C LEU A 64 -6.32 -12.67 15.74
N GLY A 65 -5.97 -13.94 15.98
CA GLY A 65 -4.98 -14.30 16.99
C GLY A 65 -3.57 -13.83 16.60
N GLU A 66 -3.23 -13.98 15.33
CA GLU A 66 -1.99 -13.45 14.75
C GLU A 66 -1.94 -11.92 14.84
N MET A 67 -3.04 -11.24 14.47
CA MET A 67 -3.16 -9.79 14.63
C MET A 67 -2.93 -9.37 16.08
N GLN A 68 -3.58 -10.01 17.06
CA GLN A 68 -3.39 -9.69 18.47
C GLN A 68 -1.91 -9.83 18.91
N ALA A 69 -1.25 -10.91 18.50
CA ALA A 69 0.16 -11.13 18.81
C ALA A 69 1.06 -10.03 18.22
N ASN A 70 0.83 -9.63 16.97
CA ASN A 70 1.61 -8.59 16.30
C ASN A 70 1.39 -7.21 16.91
N PHE A 71 0.16 -6.89 17.34
CA PHE A 71 -0.11 -5.67 18.11
C PHE A 71 0.64 -5.63 19.44
N GLY A 72 0.64 -6.75 20.18
CA GLY A 72 1.43 -6.87 21.42
C GLY A 72 2.93 -6.62 21.16
N LYS A 73 3.47 -7.23 20.09
CA LYS A 73 4.86 -7.04 19.67
C LYS A 73 5.18 -5.58 19.33
N VAL A 74 4.33 -4.90 18.55
CA VAL A 74 4.51 -3.47 18.22
C VAL A 74 4.56 -2.61 19.48
N VAL A 75 3.65 -2.82 20.43
CA VAL A 75 3.60 -2.02 21.66
C VAL A 75 4.88 -2.21 22.47
N MET A 76 5.34 -3.46 22.64
CA MET A 76 6.60 -3.74 23.34
C MET A 76 7.81 -3.14 22.63
N LEU A 77 7.85 -3.20 21.30
CA LEU A 77 8.96 -2.68 20.52
C LEU A 77 9.01 -1.16 20.55
N LEU A 78 7.86 -0.48 20.47
CA LEU A 78 7.75 0.97 20.66
C LEU A 78 8.25 1.40 22.04
N GLU A 79 7.87 0.67 23.08
CA GLU A 79 8.31 0.93 24.45
C GLU A 79 9.85 0.81 24.56
N GLN A 80 10.44 -0.21 23.95
CA GLN A 80 11.89 -0.39 23.88
C GLN A 80 12.57 0.70 23.05
N PHE A 81 12.01 1.06 21.89
CA PHE A 81 12.52 2.11 21.02
C PHE A 81 12.59 3.47 21.74
N TYR A 82 11.53 3.85 22.45
CA TYR A 82 11.52 5.10 23.23
C TYR A 82 12.47 5.09 24.45
N ARG A 83 12.90 3.90 24.89
CA ARG A 83 13.99 3.74 25.87
C ARG A 83 15.39 3.69 25.24
N GLY A 84 15.51 3.77 23.92
CA GLY A 84 16.78 3.62 23.20
C GLY A 84 17.30 2.17 23.17
N GLN A 85 16.40 1.20 23.29
CA GLN A 85 16.71 -0.25 23.38
C GLN A 85 16.34 -1.03 22.11
N SER A 86 15.84 -0.35 21.07
CA SER A 86 15.53 -0.96 19.76
C SER A 86 15.99 -0.02 18.63
N ASP A 87 16.25 -0.61 17.47
CA ASP A 87 16.69 0.09 16.26
C ASP A 87 15.51 0.70 15.48
N LEU A 88 15.77 1.80 14.77
CA LEU A 88 14.76 2.52 14.01
C LEU A 88 14.22 1.69 12.83
N PRO A 89 15.05 1.14 11.92
CA PRO A 89 14.63 0.21 10.88
C PRO A 89 13.78 -0.96 11.39
N GLU A 90 14.19 -1.59 12.49
CA GLU A 90 13.45 -2.71 13.10
C GLU A 90 12.06 -2.27 13.56
N THR A 91 12.00 -1.16 14.31
CA THR A 91 10.74 -0.61 14.83
C THR A 91 9.79 -0.25 13.71
N LEU A 92 10.26 0.47 12.70
CA LEU A 92 9.45 0.86 11.54
C LEU A 92 8.95 -0.35 10.74
N GLY A 93 9.77 -1.39 10.59
CA GLY A 93 9.38 -2.63 9.90
C GLY A 93 8.17 -3.29 10.57
N VAL A 94 8.21 -3.45 11.89
CA VAL A 94 7.13 -4.09 12.65
C VAL A 94 5.87 -3.21 12.72
N LEU A 95 6.01 -1.87 12.77
CA LEU A 95 4.86 -0.97 12.62
C LEU A 95 4.19 -1.12 11.25
N ASN A 96 4.97 -1.14 10.18
CA ASN A 96 4.44 -1.26 8.81
C ASN A 96 3.72 -2.60 8.59
N GLU A 97 4.22 -3.68 9.20
CA GLU A 97 3.59 -4.99 9.17
C GLU A 97 2.19 -4.96 9.81
N VAL A 98 2.07 -4.40 11.01
CA VAL A 98 0.76 -4.26 11.69
C VAL A 98 -0.18 -3.34 10.92
N LEU A 99 0.30 -2.22 10.39
CA LEU A 99 -0.52 -1.33 9.56
C LEU A 99 -1.04 -2.04 8.30
N SER A 100 -0.22 -2.90 7.68
CA SER A 100 -0.62 -3.72 6.53
C SER A 100 -1.70 -4.75 6.90
N GLN A 101 -1.58 -5.39 8.07
CA GLN A 101 -2.60 -6.32 8.57
C GLN A 101 -3.91 -5.60 8.87
N VAL A 102 -3.88 -4.41 9.48
CA VAL A 102 -5.07 -3.59 9.71
C VAL A 102 -5.73 -3.19 8.39
N ALA A 103 -4.93 -2.77 7.40
CA ALA A 103 -5.44 -2.39 6.08
C ALA A 103 -6.14 -3.56 5.38
N TYR A 104 -5.58 -4.78 5.47
CA TYR A 104 -6.21 -6.00 4.97
C TYR A 104 -7.56 -6.29 5.64
N HIS A 105 -7.64 -6.25 6.97
CA HIS A 105 -8.90 -6.50 7.68
C HIS A 105 -9.94 -5.42 7.40
N ARG A 106 -9.53 -4.15 7.31
CA ARG A 106 -10.40 -3.04 6.90
C ARG A 106 -11.01 -3.32 5.52
N GLU A 107 -10.21 -3.77 4.56
CA GLU A 107 -10.69 -4.08 3.21
C GLU A 107 -11.67 -5.25 3.22
N ASN A 108 -11.39 -6.32 3.97
CA ASN A 108 -12.31 -7.45 4.12
C ASN A 108 -13.65 -7.03 4.72
N VAL A 109 -13.66 -6.12 5.69
CA VAL A 109 -14.90 -5.55 6.25
C VAL A 109 -15.66 -4.77 5.18
N ILE A 110 -14.99 -3.94 4.37
CA ILE A 110 -15.63 -3.20 3.27
C ILE A 110 -16.28 -4.16 2.27
N LYS A 111 -15.58 -5.25 1.90
CA LYS A 111 -16.10 -6.28 0.98
C LYS A 111 -17.35 -7.00 1.50
N THR A 112 -17.60 -7.05 2.82
CA THR A 112 -18.88 -7.58 3.33
C THR A 112 -20.09 -6.72 2.94
N GLY A 113 -19.88 -5.42 2.74
CA GLY A 113 -20.92 -4.48 2.26
C GLY A 113 -21.01 -4.38 0.73
N GLN A 114 -20.02 -4.89 0.01
CA GLN A 114 -19.96 -4.93 -1.45
C GLN A 114 -19.39 -6.29 -1.89
N PRO A 115 -20.18 -7.37 -1.80
CA PRO A 115 -19.70 -8.70 -2.15
C PRO A 115 -19.25 -8.71 -3.62
N GLU A 116 -17.99 -9.08 -3.84
CA GLU A 116 -17.46 -9.31 -5.17
C GLU A 116 -18.26 -10.43 -5.84
N LEU A 117 -18.58 -10.27 -7.13
CA LEU A 117 -19.18 -11.34 -7.92
C LEU A 117 -18.24 -12.55 -7.88
N GLU A 118 -18.69 -13.67 -7.31
CA GLU A 118 -18.00 -14.96 -7.45
C GLU A 118 -18.11 -15.39 -8.91
N LEU A 119 -17.20 -14.88 -9.75
CA LEU A 119 -17.19 -15.13 -11.20
C LEU A 119 -16.92 -16.61 -11.53
N PHE A 120 -16.35 -17.36 -10.59
CA PHE A 120 -16.10 -18.79 -10.67
C PHE A 120 -16.19 -19.41 -9.26
N GLY A 121 -17.41 -19.62 -8.77
CA GLY A 121 -17.62 -20.52 -7.62
C GLY A 121 -17.33 -21.97 -8.04
N GLU A 122 -16.77 -22.77 -7.13
CA GLU A 122 -16.66 -24.23 -7.31
C GLU A 122 -18.02 -24.90 -7.56
#